data_AF-A0A009RTT2-F1
#
_entry.id   AF-A0A009RTT2-F1
#
_cell.length_a   1.000
_cell.length_b   1.000
_cell.length_c   1.000
_cell.angle_alpha   90.00
_cell.angle_beta   90.00
_cell.angle_gamma   90.00
#
_symmetry.space_group_name_H-M   'P 1'
#
loop_
_entity.id
_entity.type
_entity.pdbx_description
1 polymer ?
#
loop_
_entity_poly.entity_id
_entity_poly.type
_entity_poly.pdbx_seq_one_letter_code
_entity_poly.pdbx_strand_id
1 'polypeptide(L)'
;MDANNKHELKQGLSNRHIQLIALGGAIGTGLFLGLSQTIKLAGPSILLGYAIAGIIAFLIMRHLGEMVVEEPVSGSFSYFANKYWG
;
A
#
# COMPACT_ATOMS: atom_id res chain seq x y z
N MET A 1 36.47 -16.52 14.77
CA MET A 1 35.98 -16.76 13.40
C MET A 1 34.48 -16.96 13.54
N ASP A 2 33.72 -15.87 13.58
CA ASP A 2 32.31 -15.92 13.97
C ASP A 2 31.46 -16.17 12.72
N ALA A 3 30.85 -17.35 12.71
CA ALA A 3 30.01 -17.84 11.62
C ALA A 3 28.72 -17.00 11.53
N ASN A 4 28.56 -16.37 10.37
CA ASN A 4 27.41 -15.62 9.89
C ASN A 4 26.11 -16.42 10.05
N ASN A 5 25.41 -16.27 11.18
CA ASN A 5 24.04 -16.75 11.37
C ASN A 5 23.09 -15.86 10.56
N LYS A 6 22.88 -16.20 9.29
CA LYS A 6 21.78 -15.67 8.49
C LYS A 6 20.49 -16.17 9.12
N HIS A 7 19.87 -15.38 9.99
CA HIS A 7 18.49 -15.60 10.42
C HIS A 7 17.59 -15.50 9.19
N GLU A 8 17.29 -16.64 8.57
CA GLU A 8 16.31 -16.71 7.49
C GLU A 8 14.93 -16.42 8.07
N LEU A 9 14.27 -15.38 7.55
CA LEU A 9 12.92 -15.01 7.95
C LEU A 9 11.96 -16.11 7.50
N LYS A 10 11.19 -16.67 8.44
CA LYS A 10 10.12 -17.62 8.10
C LYS A 10 9.00 -16.90 7.37
N GLN A 11 8.78 -17.26 6.10
CA GLN A 11 7.61 -16.81 5.34
C GLN A 11 6.36 -17.53 5.88
N GLY A 12 5.67 -16.91 6.83
CA GLY A 12 4.47 -17.46 7.49
C GLY A 12 3.23 -16.58 7.39
N LEU A 13 3.29 -15.47 6.65
CA LEU A 13 2.13 -14.59 6.49
C LEU A 13 1.12 -15.22 5.52
N SER A 14 0.04 -15.74 6.09
CA SER A 14 -1.16 -16.08 5.34
C SER A 14 -1.74 -14.84 4.65
N ASN A 15 -2.46 -15.06 3.54
CA ASN A 15 -3.16 -14.03 2.77
C ASN A 15 -4.05 -13.13 3.66
N ARG A 16 -4.66 -13.70 4.71
CA ARG A 16 -5.46 -12.95 5.70
C ARG A 16 -4.61 -11.94 6.49
N HIS A 17 -3.41 -12.30 6.91
CA HIS A 17 -2.52 -11.39 7.63
C HIS A 17 -2.10 -10.22 6.74
N ILE A 18 -1.78 -10.50 5.47
CA ILE A 18 -1.42 -9.48 4.48
C ILE A 18 -2.58 -8.50 4.28
N GLN A 19 -3.80 -9.01 4.13
CA GLN A 19 -5.01 -8.18 4.01
C GLN A 19 -5.24 -7.33 5.26
N LEU A 20 -5.07 -7.88 6.46
CA LEU A 20 -5.23 -7.13 7.71
C LEU A 20 -4.18 -6.02 7.87
N ILE A 21 -2.94 -6.25 7.42
CA ILE A 21 -1.89 -5.22 7.40
C ILE A 21 -2.28 -4.09 6.44
N ALA A 22 -2.71 -4.44 5.22
CA ALA A 22 -3.15 -3.46 4.23
C ALA A 22 -4.36 -2.64 4.74
N LEU A 23 -5.35 -3.30 5.34
CA LEU A 23 -6.55 -2.67 5.88
C LEU A 23 -6.21 -1.75 7.08
N GLY A 24 -5.33 -2.20 7.96
CA GLY A 24 -4.85 -1.41 9.12
C GLY A 24 -4.09 -0.16 8.70
N GLY A 25 -3.23 -0.27 7.67
CA GLY A 25 -2.51 0.88 7.11
C GLY A 25 -3.45 1.89 6.42
N ALA A 26 -4.40 1.40 5.61
CA ALA A 26 -5.33 2.24 4.86
C ALA A 26 -6.36 2.95 5.76
N ILE A 27 -6.94 2.23 6.73
CA ILE A 27 -7.95 2.79 7.65
C ILE A 27 -7.31 3.65 8.73
N GLY A 28 -6.04 3.41 9.11
CA GLY A 28 -5.36 4.10 10.22
C GLY A 28 -5.20 5.62 10.06
N THR A 29 -3.97 6.11 9.89
CA THR A 29 -3.71 7.56 9.87
C THR A 29 -4.26 8.23 8.61
N GLY A 30 -4.25 7.56 7.46
CA GLY A 30 -4.67 8.14 6.18
C GLY A 30 -6.15 8.57 6.17
N LEU A 31 -7.04 7.66 6.59
CA LEU A 31 -8.48 7.95 6.64
C LEU A 31 -8.80 8.88 7.82
N PHE A 32 -8.36 8.59 9.05
CA PHE A 32 -8.76 9.41 10.21
C PHE A 32 -8.11 10.80 10.27
N LEU A 33 -6.80 10.93 9.98
CA LEU A 33 -6.16 12.25 9.99
C LEU A 33 -6.65 13.10 8.82
N GLY A 34 -6.74 12.51 7.62
CA GLY A 34 -7.21 13.21 6.42
C GLY A 34 -8.66 13.66 6.53
N LEU A 35 -9.58 12.76 6.88
CA LEU A 35 -11.01 13.08 6.95
C LEU A 35 -11.34 14.17 7.98
N SER A 36 -10.65 14.20 9.13
CA SER A 36 -10.96 15.13 10.21
C SER A 36 -10.90 16.61 9.79
N GLN A 37 -9.97 16.96 8.91
CA GLN A 37 -9.78 18.31 8.37
C GLN A 37 -10.58 18.50 7.08
N THR A 38 -10.56 17.52 6.18
CA THR A 38 -11.19 17.64 4.87
C THR A 38 -12.72 17.71 4.95
N ILE A 39 -13.37 17.02 5.90
CA ILE A 39 -14.84 17.06 6.06
C ILE A 39 -15.33 18.48 6.39
N LYS A 40 -14.61 19.20 7.26
CA LYS A 40 -14.97 20.58 7.64
C LYS A 40 -14.85 21.55 6.47
N LEU A 41 -13.91 21.31 5.56
CA LEU A 41 -13.61 22.18 4.42
C LEU A 41 -14.51 21.89 3.21
N ALA A 42 -14.74 20.61 2.90
CA ALA A 42 -15.41 20.18 1.67
C ALA A 42 -16.91 19.87 1.85
N GLY A 43 -17.41 19.75 3.09
CA GLY A 43 -18.81 19.42 3.34
C GLY A 43 -19.23 18.07 2.71
N PRO A 44 -20.52 17.87 2.35
CA PRO A 44 -21.03 16.61 1.84
C PRO A 44 -20.35 16.13 0.54
N SER A 45 -19.77 17.04 -0.24
CA SER A 45 -19.08 16.72 -1.50
C SER A 45 -17.78 15.95 -1.31
N ILE A 46 -17.26 15.81 -0.09
CA ILE A 46 -16.07 14.99 0.18
C ILE A 46 -16.25 13.52 -0.25
N LEU A 47 -17.47 13.00 -0.21
CA LEU A 47 -17.79 11.64 -0.66
C LEU A 47 -17.50 11.47 -2.15
N LEU A 48 -17.86 12.46 -2.98
CA LEU A 48 -17.54 12.45 -4.41
C LEU A 48 -16.03 12.55 -4.65
N GLY A 49 -15.35 13.42 -3.89
CA GLY A 49 -13.89 13.53 -3.94
C GLY A 49 -13.19 12.21 -3.61
N TYR A 50 -13.62 11.53 -2.54
CA TYR A 50 -13.10 10.23 -2.16
C TYR A 50 -13.43 9.13 -3.17
N ALA A 51 -14.62 9.16 -3.79
CA ALA A 51 -14.98 8.21 -4.82
C ALA A 51 -14.05 8.34 -6.05
N ILE A 52 -13.82 9.56 -6.53
CA ILE A 52 -12.94 9.81 -7.68
C ILE A 52 -11.49 9.47 -7.34
N ALA A 53 -10.98 9.95 -6.20
CA ALA A 53 -9.63 9.64 -5.75
C ALA A 53 -9.42 8.13 -5.53
N GLY A 54 -10.43 7.46 -4.97
CA GLY A 54 -10.44 6.00 -4.78
C GLY A 54 -10.40 5.23 -6.10
N ILE A 55 -11.13 5.68 -7.13
CA ILE A 55 -11.07 5.07 -8.47
C ILE A 55 -9.66 5.21 -9.06
N ILE A 56 -9.06 6.40 -8.99
CA ILE A 56 -7.70 6.63 -9.51
C ILE A 56 -6.69 5.76 -8.73
N ALA A 57 -6.76 5.75 -7.41
CA ALA A 57 -5.88 4.94 -6.56
C ALA A 57 -6.05 3.44 -6.83
N PHE A 58 -7.29 2.97 -7.04
CA PHE A 58 -7.58 1.59 -7.41
C PHE A 58 -6.94 1.21 -8.74
N LEU A 59 -7.02 2.07 -9.76
CA LEU A 59 -6.39 1.81 -11.06
C LEU A 59 -4.86 1.72 -10.97
N ILE A 60 -4.23 2.61 -10.17
CA ILE A 60 -2.79 2.57 -9.90
C ILE A 60 -2.42 1.28 -9.17
N MET A 61 -3.14 0.94 -8.10
CA MET A 61 -2.88 -0.26 -7.30
C MET A 61 -3.10 -1.54 -8.11
N ARG A 62 -4.06 -1.56 -9.05
CA ARG A 62 -4.27 -2.69 -9.96
C ARG A 62 -3.05 -2.92 -10.87
N HIS A 63 -2.53 -1.87 -11.49
CA HIS A 63 -1.33 -1.97 -12.33
C HIS A 63 -0.09 -2.38 -11.52
N LEU A 64 0.12 -1.77 -10.34
CA LEU A 64 1.23 -2.15 -9.46
C LEU A 64 1.09 -3.60 -8.98
N GLY A 65 -0.14 -4.07 -8.74
CA GLY A 65 -0.42 -5.45 -8.36
C GLY A 65 -0.03 -6.43 -9.46
N GLU A 66 -0.33 -6.13 -10.73
CA GLU A 66 0.09 -6.94 -11.88
C GLU A 66 1.63 -7.03 -11.95
N MET A 67 2.34 -5.91 -11.75
CA MET A 67 3.82 -5.88 -11.72
C MET A 67 4.41 -6.69 -10.56
N VAL A 68 3.81 -6.62 -9.36
CA VAL A 68 4.26 -7.38 -8.18
C VAL A 68 4.04 -8.88 -8.35
N VAL A 69 2.98 -9.28 -9.06
CA VAL A 69 2.70 -10.69 -9.36
C VAL A 69 3.69 -11.24 -10.39
N GLU A 70 4.06 -10.44 -11.40
CA GLU A 70 5.02 -10.83 -12.42
C GLU A 70 6.46 -10.89 -11.89
N GLU A 71 6.88 -9.89 -11.11
CA GLU A 71 8.21 -9.84 -10.50
C GLU A 71 8.10 -9.77 -8.95
N PRO A 72 8.00 -10.93 -8.26
CA PRO A 72 7.82 -10.98 -6.82
C PRO A 72 9.13 -10.67 -6.09
N VAL A 73 9.39 -9.37 -5.88
CA VAL A 73 10.52 -8.86 -5.11
C VAL A 73 10.05 -8.40 -3.73
N SER A 74 10.88 -8.58 -2.69
CA SER A 74 10.64 -8.00 -1.35
C SER A 74 10.84 -6.48 -1.28
N GLY A 75 10.93 -5.81 -2.43
CA GLY A 75 11.16 -4.36 -2.55
C GLY A 75 9.86 -3.54 -2.48
N SER A 76 9.98 -2.26 -2.11
CA SER A 76 8.88 -1.29 -2.18
C SER A 76 8.57 -0.92 -3.63
N PHE A 77 7.43 -0.28 -3.92
CA PHE A 77 7.09 0.24 -5.25
C PHE A 77 8.20 1.11 -5.88
N SER A 78 9.01 1.78 -5.05
CA SER A 78 10.20 2.52 -5.49
C SER A 78 11.24 1.66 -6.21
N TYR A 79 11.28 0.35 -5.97
CA TYR A 79 12.11 -0.60 -6.72
C TYR A 79 11.72 -0.63 -8.20
N PHE A 80 10.42 -0.69 -8.50
CA PHE A 80 9.95 -0.65 -9.89
C PHE A 80 10.28 0.69 -10.55
N ALA A 81 10.15 1.80 -9.82
CA ALA A 81 10.55 3.12 -10.34
C ALA A 81 12.06 3.18 -10.67
N ASN A 82 12.94 2.73 -9.77
CA ASN A 82 14.39 2.71 -10.03
C ASN A 82 14.74 1.72 -11.16
N LYS A 83 14.05 0.59 -11.24
CA LYS A 83 14.36 -0.45 -12.23
C LYS A 83 13.89 -0.10 -13.63
N TYR A 84 12.72 0.51 -13.76
CA TYR A 84 12.14 0.86 -15.06
C TYR A 84 12.45 2.29 -15.52
N TRP A 85 12.67 3.23 -14.59
CA TRP A 85 12.91 4.65 -14.89
C TRP A 85 14.26 5.21 -14.40
N GLY A 86 14.96 4.56 -13.48
CA GLY A 86 16.28 4.99 -12.97
C GLY A 86 16.21 5.67 -11.62
#